data_AF-A0A9J6AVC1-F1
#
_entry.id   AF-A0A9J6AVC1-F1
#
_cell.length_a   1.000
_cell.length_b   1.000
_cell.length_c   1.000
_cell.angle_alpha   90.00
_cell.angle_beta   90.00
_cell.angle_gamma   90.00
#
_symmetry.space_group_name_H-M   'P 1'
#
loop_
_entity.id
_entity.type
_entity.pdbx_description
1 polymer ?
#
loop_
_entity_poly.entity_id
_entity_poly.type
_entity_poly.pdbx_seq_one_letter_code
_entity_poly.pdbx_strand_id
1 'polypeptide(L)'
;MDLEIKRARRKKIASDRPRIKWDGLTPALSREMGEKLIGMGAWSGSGDADAMWNKAASCIREVASKVLGVSRGNFGGHKGNWWWIGEVQGKVEEKRLLTLSGWNA
;
A
#
# COMPACT_ATOMS: atom_id res chain seq x y z
N MET A 1 42.04 13.53 -5.14
CA MET A 1 41.50 12.20 -5.52
C MET A 1 40.03 12.40 -5.82
N ASP A 2 39.65 12.41 -7.09
CA ASP A 2 38.28 12.64 -7.53
C ASP A 2 37.48 11.33 -7.49
N LEU A 3 36.50 11.27 -6.59
CA LEU A 3 35.55 10.15 -6.49
C LEU A 3 34.31 10.48 -7.32
N GLU A 4 34.38 10.25 -8.63
CA GLU A 4 33.20 10.30 -9.50
C GLU A 4 32.25 9.13 -9.18
N ILE A 5 31.21 9.41 -8.39
CA ILE A 5 30.13 8.45 -8.12
C ILE A 5 29.29 8.29 -9.39
N LYS A 6 29.62 7.28 -10.20
CA LYS A 6 28.82 6.89 -11.37
C LYS A 6 27.47 6.36 -10.92
N ARG A 7 26.43 7.20 -11.02
CA ARG A 7 25.02 6.79 -10.81
C ARG A 7 24.58 5.85 -11.94
N ALA A 8 24.74 4.54 -11.73
CA ALA A 8 24.17 3.54 -12.62
C ALA A 8 22.64 3.69 -12.67
N ARG A 9 22.10 3.88 -13.87
CA ARG A 9 20.65 3.98 -14.10
C ARG A 9 20.04 2.60 -13.83
N ARG A 10 19.40 2.42 -12.67
CA ARG A 10 18.66 1.18 -12.35
C ARG A 10 17.69 0.88 -13.48
N LYS A 11 17.85 -0.30 -14.11
CA LYS A 11 16.93 -0.79 -15.15
C LYS A 11 15.51 -0.74 -14.58
N LYS A 12 14.62 -0.01 -15.25
CA LYS A 12 13.19 -0.01 -14.93
C LYS A 12 12.69 -1.44 -15.14
N ILE A 13 12.49 -2.17 -14.05
CA ILE A 13 11.66 -3.38 -14.08
C ILE A 13 10.30 -2.89 -14.57
N ALA A 14 9.87 -3.34 -15.75
CA ALA A 14 8.54 -3.08 -16.25
C ALA A 14 7.58 -3.48 -15.13
N SER A 15 6.86 -2.52 -14.56
CA SER A 15 5.93 -2.83 -13.49
C SER A 15 4.68 -3.43 -14.12
N ASP A 16 4.78 -4.68 -14.56
CA ASP A 16 3.67 -5.55 -14.95
C ASP A 16 2.76 -5.89 -13.76
N ARG A 17 2.98 -5.28 -12.58
CA ARG A 17 2.08 -5.41 -11.45
C ARG A 17 0.84 -4.55 -11.70
N PRO A 18 -0.34 -5.17 -11.91
CA PRO A 18 -1.60 -4.45 -12.06
C PRO A 18 -1.80 -3.47 -10.89
N ARG A 19 -2.05 -2.19 -11.20
CA ARG A 19 -2.36 -1.16 -10.19
C ARG A 19 -3.86 -1.02 -10.06
N ILE A 20 -4.36 -1.36 -8.88
CA ILE A 20 -5.77 -1.21 -8.49
C ILE A 20 -6.11 0.29 -8.42
N LYS A 21 -7.28 0.66 -8.95
CA LYS A 21 -7.77 2.04 -8.98
C LYS A 21 -8.37 2.46 -7.63
N TRP A 22 -7.52 2.64 -6.63
CA TRP A 22 -7.94 3.05 -5.28
C TRP A 22 -8.64 4.42 -5.25
N ASP A 23 -8.43 5.25 -6.26
CA ASP A 23 -9.11 6.56 -6.44
C ASP A 23 -10.63 6.43 -6.62
N GLY A 24 -11.11 5.28 -7.09
CA GLY A 24 -12.54 5.00 -7.24
C GLY A 24 -13.24 4.52 -5.96
N LEU A 25 -12.57 4.51 -4.81
CA LEU A 25 -13.12 3.95 -3.58
C LEU A 25 -14.18 4.87 -2.95
N THR A 26 -15.46 4.50 -3.10
CA THR A 26 -16.59 5.15 -2.43
C THR A 26 -17.03 4.37 -1.19
N PRO A 27 -17.81 4.95 -0.26
CA PRO A 27 -18.33 4.24 0.91
C PRO A 27 -19.18 3.00 0.57
N ALA A 28 -19.86 2.99 -0.58
CA ALA A 28 -20.62 1.83 -1.04
C ALA A 28 -19.69 0.71 -1.50
N LEU A 29 -18.64 1.04 -2.26
CA LEU A 29 -17.65 0.08 -2.74
C LEU A 29 -16.80 -0.47 -1.59
N SER A 30 -16.49 0.34 -0.58
CA SER A 30 -15.78 -0.14 0.61
C SER A 30 -16.60 -1.16 1.40
N ARG A 31 -17.92 -0.97 1.51
CA ARG A 31 -18.82 -1.97 2.11
C ARG A 31 -18.85 -3.27 1.31
N GLU A 32 -19.03 -3.18 0.00
CA GLU A 32 -19.02 -4.35 -0.89
C GLU A 32 -17.69 -5.12 -0.83
N MET A 33 -16.56 -4.40 -0.82
CA MET A 33 -15.23 -5.00 -0.65
C MET A 33 -15.10 -5.70 0.70
N GLY A 34 -15.61 -5.10 1.78
CA GLY A 34 -15.61 -5.68 3.11
C GLY A 34 -16.39 -7.00 3.17
N GLU A 35 -17.61 -7.01 2.62
CA GLU A 35 -18.46 -8.22 2.54
C GLU A 35 -17.76 -9.33 1.74
N LYS A 36 -17.14 -9.00 0.60
CA LYS A 36 -16.36 -9.95 -0.22
C LYS A 36 -15.14 -10.49 0.53
N LEU A 37 -14.44 -9.65 1.31
CA LEU A 37 -13.29 -10.07 2.11
C LEU A 37 -13.68 -10.99 3.28
N ILE A 38 -14.82 -10.72 3.93
CA ILE A 38 -15.37 -11.60 4.98
C ILE A 38 -15.74 -12.96 4.37
N GLY A 39 -16.47 -12.97 3.26
CA GLY A 39 -16.87 -14.21 2.57
C GLY A 39 -15.69 -15.03 2.06
N MET A 40 -14.57 -14.38 1.72
CA MET A 40 -13.37 -15.07 1.23
C MET A 40 -12.62 -15.84 2.32
N GLY A 41 -12.86 -15.57 3.61
CA GLY A 41 -12.21 -16.30 4.71
C GLY A 41 -10.67 -16.21 4.70
N ALA A 42 -10.13 -15.16 4.07
CA ALA A 42 -8.71 -15.00 3.76
C ALA A 42 -7.77 -14.91 4.99
N TRP A 43 -8.35 -14.62 6.15
CA TRP A 43 -7.64 -14.25 7.37
C TRP A 43 -7.27 -15.45 8.25
N SER A 44 -7.82 -16.65 7.98
CA SER A 44 -7.39 -17.89 8.62
C SER A 44 -6.12 -18.40 7.93
N GLY A 45 -4.97 -17.86 8.31
CA GLY A 45 -3.65 -18.36 7.92
C GLY A 45 -2.96 -18.98 9.12
N SER A 46 -2.50 -20.23 8.98
CA SER A 46 -1.44 -20.78 9.82
C SER A 46 -0.09 -20.51 9.13
N GLY A 47 0.88 -19.99 9.87
CA GLY A 47 2.19 -19.57 9.36
C GLY A 47 2.79 -18.45 10.20
N ASP A 48 4.01 -18.02 9.87
CA ASP A 48 4.61 -16.83 10.47
C ASP A 48 3.89 -15.54 10.07
N ALA A 49 4.19 -14.44 10.77
CA ALA A 49 3.54 -13.15 10.56
C ALA A 49 3.69 -12.64 9.12
N ASP A 50 4.84 -12.83 8.49
CA ASP A 50 5.09 -12.37 7.12
C ASP A 50 4.24 -13.17 6.12
N ALA A 51 4.13 -14.49 6.30
CA ALA A 51 3.27 -15.35 5.49
C ALA A 51 1.80 -14.95 5.63
N MET A 52 1.35 -14.68 6.86
CA MET A 52 -0.01 -14.21 7.14
C MET A 52 -0.31 -12.87 6.45
N TRP A 53 0.58 -11.87 6.61
CA TRP A 53 0.42 -10.55 5.99
C TRP A 53 0.47 -10.62 4.46
N ASN A 54 1.34 -11.46 3.89
CA ASN A 54 1.40 -11.67 2.45
C ASN A 54 0.09 -12.26 1.90
N LYS A 55 -0.50 -13.22 2.62
CA LYS A 55 -1.80 -13.82 2.27
C LYS A 55 -2.92 -12.78 2.35
N ALA A 56 -3.00 -12.03 3.45
CA ALA A 56 -3.97 -10.94 3.61
C ALA A 56 -3.84 -9.88 2.50
N ALA A 57 -2.62 -9.42 2.22
CA ALA A 57 -2.35 -8.46 1.15
C ALA A 57 -2.70 -9.03 -0.24
N SER A 58 -2.55 -10.33 -0.47
CA SER A 58 -2.99 -10.99 -1.71
C SER A 58 -4.51 -10.94 -1.85
N CYS A 59 -5.25 -11.31 -0.81
CA CYS A 59 -6.71 -11.33 -0.83
C CYS A 59 -7.30 -9.92 -0.99
N ILE A 60 -6.74 -8.90 -0.31
CA ILE A 60 -7.12 -7.50 -0.52
C ILE A 60 -6.91 -7.08 -1.97
N ARG A 61 -5.74 -7.40 -2.55
CA ARG A 61 -5.45 -7.04 -3.94
C ARG A 61 -6.40 -7.72 -4.92
N GLU A 62 -6.74 -8.98 -4.66
CA GLU A 62 -7.66 -9.73 -5.50
C GLU A 62 -9.07 -9.13 -5.47
N VAL A 63 -9.65 -8.96 -4.27
CA VAL A 63 -10.98 -8.37 -4.12
C VAL A 63 -11.01 -6.95 -4.70
N ALA A 64 -9.97 -6.17 -4.43
CA ALA A 64 -9.92 -4.80 -4.91
C ALA A 64 -9.75 -4.68 -6.42
N SER A 65 -9.00 -5.60 -7.05
CA SER A 65 -8.92 -5.68 -8.51
C SER A 65 -10.26 -6.03 -9.15
N LYS A 66 -11.10 -6.81 -8.47
CA LYS A 66 -12.45 -7.18 -8.94
C LYS A 66 -13.46 -6.05 -8.75
N VAL A 67 -13.39 -5.31 -7.65
CA VAL A 67 -14.37 -4.24 -7.32
C VAL A 67 -14.01 -2.90 -7.98
N LEU A 68 -12.75 -2.48 -7.90
CA LEU A 68 -12.31 -1.16 -8.41
C LEU A 68 -11.71 -1.25 -9.82
N GLY A 69 -11.45 -2.47 -10.29
CA GLY A 69 -10.75 -2.69 -11.54
C GLY A 69 -9.25 -2.39 -11.43
N VAL A 70 -8.58 -2.61 -12.55
CA VAL A 70 -7.13 -2.51 -12.68
C VAL A 70 -6.79 -1.60 -13.84
N SER A 71 -5.80 -0.73 -13.64
CA SER A 71 -5.15 -0.03 -14.74
C SER A 71 -3.95 -0.83 -15.25
N ARG A 72 -3.88 -1.02 -16.57
CA ARG A 72 -2.67 -1.48 -17.27
C ARG A 72 -2.05 -0.26 -17.93
N GLY A 73 -1.05 0.34 -17.29
CA GLY A 73 -0.41 1.55 -17.80
C GLY A 73 0.94 1.81 -17.15
N ASN A 74 1.93 2.19 -17.96
CA ASN A 74 3.29 2.50 -17.53
C ASN A 74 3.33 3.94 -16.97
N PHE A 75 3.00 4.12 -15.70
CA PHE A 75 3.14 5.43 -15.04
C PHE A 75 4.55 5.59 -14.47
N GLY A 76 5.27 6.60 -14.98
CA GLY A 76 6.63 6.92 -14.57
C GLY A 76 6.73 7.37 -13.10
N GLY A 77 7.51 6.64 -12.31
CA GLY A 77 8.48 7.26 -11.40
C GLY A 77 8.08 7.59 -9.97
N HIS A 78 6.80 7.79 -9.62
CA HIS A 78 6.45 8.24 -8.25
C HIS A 78 5.57 7.23 -7.50
N LYS A 79 6.19 6.13 -7.06
CA LYS A 79 5.54 5.08 -6.26
C LYS A 79 5.45 5.41 -4.77
N GLY A 80 6.31 6.30 -4.27
CA GLY A 80 6.44 6.60 -2.84
C GLY A 80 5.30 7.45 -2.24
N ASN A 81 4.64 8.27 -3.06
CA ASN A 81 3.75 9.32 -2.56
C ASN A 81 2.26 8.93 -2.56
N TRP A 82 1.90 7.73 -3.03
CA TRP A 82 0.48 7.38 -3.20
C TRP A 82 -0.26 7.10 -1.87
N TRP A 83 0.44 6.59 -0.87
CA TRP A 83 -0.09 6.36 0.49
C TRP A 83 0.34 7.44 1.49
N TRP A 84 1.25 8.33 1.07
CA TRP A 84 1.82 9.41 1.87
C TRP A 84 1.07 10.72 1.59
N ILE A 85 -0.25 10.70 1.80
CA ILE A 85 -1.12 11.86 1.67
C ILE A 85 -1.08 12.70 2.96
N GLY A 86 -1.45 13.98 2.87
CA GLY A 86 -1.38 14.92 4.01
C GLY A 86 -2.12 14.44 5.26
N GLU A 87 -3.21 13.68 5.10
CA GLU A 87 -3.95 13.09 6.22
C GLU A 87 -3.14 12.02 6.99
N VAL A 88 -2.40 11.18 6.27
CA VAL A 88 -1.53 10.15 6.86
C VAL A 88 -0.32 10.81 7.53
N GLN A 89 0.23 11.87 6.92
CA GLN A 89 1.29 12.66 7.54
C GLN A 89 0.81 13.34 8.83
N GLY A 90 -0.38 13.95 8.82
CA GLY A 90 -0.97 14.58 10.00
C GLY A 90 -1.13 13.59 11.16
N LYS A 91 -1.65 12.40 10.90
CA LYS A 91 -1.80 11.35 11.93
C LYS A 91 -0.46 10.80 12.45
N VAL A 92 0.54 10.68 11.58
CA VAL A 92 1.88 10.23 12.00
C VAL A 92 2.56 11.29 12.87
N GLU A 93 2.45 12.58 12.50
CA GLU A 93 2.98 13.67 13.32
C GLU A 93 2.24 13.80 14.66
N GLU A 94 0.91 13.64 14.69
CA GLU A 94 0.14 13.63 15.94
C GLU A 94 0.61 12.52 16.89
N LYS A 95 0.79 11.29 16.37
CA LYS A 95 1.32 10.17 17.14
C LYS A 95 2.75 10.40 17.60
N ARG A 96 3.58 11.06 16.77
CA ARG A 96 4.97 11.39 17.09
C ARG A 96 5.05 12.45 18.20
N LEU A 97 4.18 13.46 18.17
CA LEU A 97 4.10 14.50 19.20
C LEU A 97 3.68 13.91 20.56
N LEU A 98 2.71 12.99 20.57
CA LEU A 98 2.29 12.26 21.78
C LEU A 98 3.40 11.39 22.38
N THR A 99 4.24 10.78 21.54
CA THR A 99 5.38 9.99 22.01
C THR A 99 6.55 10.85 22.51
N LEU A 100 6.72 12.07 21.97
CA LEU A 100 7.76 13.01 22.41
C LEU A 100 7.39 13.76 23.69
N SER A 101 6.11 13.99 23.96
CA SER A 101 5.64 14.58 25.23
C SER A 101 5.77 13.61 26.42
N GLY A 102 5.78 12.30 26.19
CA GLY A 102 6.01 11.29 27.24
C GLY A 102 7.49 11.02 27.58
N TRP A 103 8.42 11.57 26.80
CA TRP A 103 9.88 11.44 27.04
C TRP A 103 10.50 12.67 27.72
N ASN A 104 9.74 13.76 27.87
CA ASN A 104 10.18 15.01 28.51
C ASN A 104 9.37 15.34 29.79
N ALA A 105 8.92 14.31 30.51
CA ALA A 105 8.25 14.45 31.82
C ALA A 105 9.06 13.73 32.90
#